data_AF-M2UQP7-F1
#
_entry.id   AF-M2UQP7-F1
#
_cell.length_a   1.000
_cell.length_b   1.000
_cell.length_c   1.000
_cell.angle_alpha   90.00
_cell.angle_beta   90.00
_cell.angle_gamma   90.00
#
_symmetry.space_group_name_H-M   'P 1'
#
loop_
_entity.id
_entity.type
_entity.pdbx_description
1 polymer ?
#
loop_
_entity_poly.entity_id
_entity_poly.type
_entity_poly.pdbx_seq_one_letter_code
_entity_poly.pdbx_strand_id
1 'polypeptide(L)'
;MEAIGAVASILQVAQIGTQLSIGLFQIADAIASANQETNYIAKDIALFCQVLKDLAKAIEFGQKAQLFRQDAFDTSIKIVDECKRVFTEIEDILKKATK
;
A
#
# COMPACT_ATOMS: atom_id res chain seq x y z
N MET A 1 -20.15 -8.47 -7.49
CA MET A 1 -18.95 -9.33 -7.35
C MET A 1 -17.67 -8.50 -7.47
N GLU A 2 -17.66 -7.44 -8.29
CA GLU A 2 -16.52 -6.53 -8.52
C GLU A 2 -15.98 -5.84 -7.26
N ALA A 3 -16.85 -5.36 -6.36
CA ALA A 3 -16.42 -4.71 -5.12
C ALA A 3 -15.63 -5.64 -4.17
N ILE A 4 -15.89 -6.96 -4.18
CA ILE A 4 -15.12 -7.93 -3.38
C ILE A 4 -13.72 -8.10 -3.98
N GLY A 5 -13.61 -8.13 -5.31
CA GLY A 5 -12.33 -8.13 -6.02
C GLY A 5 -11.52 -6.86 -5.76
N ALA A 6 -12.21 -5.72 -5.66
CA ALA A 6 -11.61 -4.43 -5.29
C ALA A 6 -11.01 -4.46 -3.89
N VAL A 7 -11.79 -4.89 -2.89
CA VAL A 7 -11.36 -5.00 -1.49
C VAL A 7 -10.15 -5.92 -1.35
N ALA A 8 -10.19 -7.11 -1.95
CA ALA A 8 -9.08 -8.05 -1.91
C ALA A 8 -7.80 -7.47 -2.54
N SER A 9 -7.94 -6.79 -3.69
CA SER A 9 -6.82 -6.14 -4.38
C SER A 9 -6.20 -5.03 -3.53
N ILE A 10 -7.03 -4.17 -2.92
CA ILE A 10 -6.59 -3.08 -2.03
C ILE A 10 -5.83 -3.64 -0.82
N LEU A 11 -6.37 -4.68 -0.17
CA LEU A 11 -5.74 -5.30 1.00
C LEU A 11 -4.38 -5.93 0.65
N GLN A 12 -4.27 -6.56 -0.52
CA GLN A 12 -3.00 -7.11 -1.00
C GLN A 12 -1.93 -6.02 -1.14
N VAL A 13 -2.27 -4.88 -1.74
CA VAL A 13 -1.32 -3.75 -1.88
C VAL A 13 -0.91 -3.19 -0.52
N ALA A 14 -1.89 -2.99 0.37
CA ALA A 14 -1.61 -2.51 1.71
C ALA A 14 -0.67 -3.45 2.48
N GLN A 15 -0.78 -4.76 2.26
CA GLN A 15 0.11 -5.75 2.87
C GLN A 15 1.53 -5.67 2.31
N ILE A 16 1.69 -5.60 0.98
CA ILE A 16 3.00 -5.44 0.33
C ILE A 16 3.68 -4.16 0.82
N GLY A 17 2.98 -3.02 0.78
CA GLY A 17 3.55 -1.75 1.24
C GLY A 17 3.88 -1.73 2.74
N THR A 18 3.11 -2.44 3.58
CA THR A 18 3.46 -2.59 5.01
C THR A 18 4.80 -3.32 5.17
N GLN A 19 5.04 -4.40 4.42
CA GLN A 19 6.32 -5.12 4.47
C GLN A 19 7.48 -4.26 3.96
N LEU A 20 7.23 -3.51 2.89
CA LEU A 20 8.20 -2.58 2.32
C LEU A 20 8.62 -1.49 3.31
N SER A 21 7.65 -0.90 4.01
CA SER A 21 7.88 0.09 5.07
C SER A 21 8.78 -0.47 6.16
N ILE A 22 8.53 -1.70 6.62
CA ILE A 22 9.38 -2.37 7.62
C ILE A 22 10.81 -2.55 7.10
N GLY A 23 10.99 -3.00 5.85
CA GLY A 23 12.31 -3.18 5.26
C GLY A 23 13.09 -1.85 5.13
N LEU A 24 12.41 -0.77 4.76
CA LEU A 24 13.00 0.58 4.71
C LEU A 24 13.44 1.06 6.09
N PHE A 25 12.63 0.84 7.14
CA PHE A 25 13.02 1.17 8.52
C PHE A 25 14.26 0.39 8.94
N GLN A 26 14.33 -0.91 8.65
CA GLN A 26 15.48 -1.75 8.97
C GLN A 26 16.76 -1.26 8.29
N ILE A 27 16.68 -0.80 7.04
CA ILE A 27 17.83 -0.23 6.32
C ILE A 27 18.24 1.13 6.89
N ALA A 28 17.28 1.98 7.23
CA ALA A 28 17.54 3.27 7.88
C ALA A 28 18.24 3.10 9.23
N ASP A 29 17.85 2.08 10.00
CA ASP A 29 18.49 1.76 11.29
C ASP A 29 19.89 1.12 11.11
N ALA A 30 20.10 0.33 10.06
CA ALA A 30 21.34 -0.42 9.84
C ALA A 30 22.49 0.42 9.25
N ILE A 31 22.17 1.47 8.49
CA ILE A 31 23.17 2.30 7.81
C ILE A 31 23.15 3.69 8.46
N ALA A 32 24.22 4.04 9.19
CA ALA A 32 24.33 5.31 9.92
C ALA A 32 24.20 6.57 9.02
N SER A 33 24.36 6.41 7.70
CA SER A 33 24.16 7.44 6.67
C SER A 33 22.87 7.27 5.85
N ALA A 34 22.09 6.20 6.06
CA ALA A 34 20.78 6.05 5.44
C ALA A 34 19.81 7.02 6.12
N ASN A 35 19.72 8.14 5.43
CA ASN A 35 19.15 9.43 5.72
C ASN A 35 17.74 9.42 6.34
N GLN A 36 17.40 10.53 7.01
CA GLN A 36 16.03 10.85 7.43
C GLN A 36 14.99 10.62 6.31
N GLU A 37 15.39 10.78 5.05
CA GLU A 37 14.56 10.53 3.86
C GLU A 37 14.04 9.10 3.77
N THR A 38 14.86 8.08 4.06
CA THR A 38 14.41 6.67 4.04
C THR A 38 13.34 6.44 5.11
N ASN A 39 13.52 7.04 6.29
CA ASN A 39 12.52 7.01 7.37
C ASN A 39 11.22 7.73 7.01
N TYR A 40 11.31 8.87 6.31
CA TYR A 40 10.13 9.57 5.81
C TYR A 40 9.37 8.73 4.77
N ILE A 41 10.07 8.14 3.80
CA ILE A 41 9.47 7.26 2.79
C ILE A 41 8.80 6.04 3.47
N ALA A 42 9.49 5.40 4.42
CA ALA A 42 8.94 4.28 5.16
C ALA A 42 7.64 4.66 5.89
N LYS A 43 7.62 5.83 6.53
CA LYS A 43 6.45 6.36 7.24
C LYS A 43 5.30 6.69 6.29
N ASP A 44 5.58 7.35 5.17
CA ASP A 44 4.57 7.71 4.19
C ASP A 44 3.91 6.47 3.56
N ILE A 45 4.71 5.44 3.26
CA ILE A 45 4.19 4.15 2.79
C ILE A 45 3.29 3.50 3.85
N ALA A 46 3.69 3.51 5.13
CA ALA A 46 2.87 2.95 6.21
C ALA A 46 1.53 3.69 6.37
N LEU A 47 1.55 5.03 6.37
CA LEU A 47 0.35 5.87 6.47
C LEU A 47 -0.58 5.64 5.27
N PHE A 48 -0.02 5.59 4.07
CA PHE A 48 -0.79 5.31 2.87
C PHE A 48 -1.42 3.91 2.90
N CYS A 49 -0.68 2.89 3.35
CA CYS A 49 -1.23 1.54 3.53
C CYS A 49 -2.36 1.51 4.57
N GLN A 50 -2.33 2.38 5.58
CA GLN A 50 -3.43 2.52 6.53
C GLN A 50 -4.67 3.12 5.84
N VAL A 51 -4.50 4.15 5.02
CA VAL A 51 -5.59 4.71 4.19
C VAL A 51 -6.21 3.65 3.28
N LEU A 52 -5.40 2.81 2.64
CA LEU A 52 -5.90 1.69 1.82
C LEU A 52 -6.74 0.70 2.63
N LYS A 53 -6.31 0.34 3.84
CA LYS A 53 -7.07 -0.54 4.73
C LYS A 53 -8.41 0.08 5.13
N ASP A 54 -8.44 1.38 5.41
CA ASP A 54 -9.66 2.08 5.78
C ASP A 54 -10.62 2.26 4.59
N LEU A 55 -10.07 2.47 3.38
CA LEU A 55 -10.84 2.43 2.15
C LEU A 55 -11.47 1.05 1.91
N ALA A 56 -10.72 -0.04 2.09
CA ALA A 56 -11.25 -1.40 1.97
C ALA A 56 -12.44 -1.65 2.92
N LYS A 57 -12.33 -1.19 4.17
CA LYS A 57 -13.45 -1.26 5.15
C LYS A 57 -14.66 -0.45 4.70
N ALA A 58 -14.44 0.76 4.17
CA ALA A 58 -15.51 1.61 3.68
C ALA A 58 -16.28 0.94 2.52
N ILE A 59 -15.54 0.35 1.57
CA ILE A 59 -16.12 -0.40 0.44
C ILE A 59 -16.92 -1.60 0.94
N GLU A 60 -16.36 -2.43 1.84
CA GLU A 60 -17.08 -3.56 2.42
C GLU A 60 -18.37 -3.14 3.11
N PHE A 61 -18.31 -2.06 3.91
CA PHE A 61 -19.46 -1.56 4.64
C PHE A 61 -20.57 -1.11 3.70
N GLY A 62 -20.28 -0.23 2.74
CA GLY A 62 -21.32 0.25 1.84
C GLY A 62 -21.78 -0.80 0.84
N GLN A 63 -20.98 -1.84 0.55
CA GLN A 63 -21.49 -3.00 -0.18
C GLN A 63 -22.53 -3.77 0.65
N LYS A 64 -22.23 -4.08 1.91
CA LYS A 64 -23.17 -4.76 2.83
C LYS A 64 -24.46 -3.95 3.01
N ALA A 65 -24.36 -2.63 3.01
CA ALA A 65 -25.49 -1.72 3.14
C ALA A 65 -26.13 -1.32 1.79
N GLN A 66 -25.69 -1.88 0.65
CA GLN A 66 -26.17 -1.55 -0.70
C GLN A 66 -26.14 -0.05 -1.07
N LEU A 67 -25.17 0.69 -0.53
CA LEU A 67 -25.06 2.15 -0.63
C LEU A 67 -24.30 2.63 -1.86
N PHE A 68 -23.58 1.75 -2.57
CA PHE A 68 -22.69 2.13 -3.67
C PHE A 68 -23.12 1.57 -5.00
N ARG A 69 -22.90 2.36 -6.06
CA ARG A 69 -22.94 1.87 -7.44
C ARG A 69 -21.74 0.95 -7.70
N GLN A 70 -21.87 0.04 -8.66
CA GLN A 70 -20.81 -0.91 -9.01
C GLN A 70 -19.49 -0.23 -9.42
N ASP A 71 -19.57 0.96 -10.03
CA ASP A 71 -18.45 1.72 -10.59
C ASP A 71 -17.81 2.72 -9.61
N ALA A 72 -18.32 2.83 -8.37
CA ALA A 72 -17.97 3.91 -7.45
C ALA A 72 -16.49 3.91 -7.02
N PHE A 73 -15.74 2.84 -7.30
CA PHE A 73 -14.37 2.63 -6.82
C PHE A 73 -13.34 2.39 -7.93
N ASP A 74 -13.72 2.48 -9.21
CA ASP A 74 -12.83 2.15 -10.33
C ASP A 74 -11.55 2.99 -10.32
N THR A 75 -11.66 4.28 -10.02
CA THR A 75 -10.50 5.18 -9.88
C THR A 75 -9.59 4.75 -8.73
N SER A 76 -10.16 4.33 -7.61
CA SER A 76 -9.40 3.85 -6.46
C SER A 76 -8.65 2.56 -6.77
N ILE A 77 -9.25 1.64 -7.54
CA ILE A 77 -8.57 0.42 -7.99
C ILE A 77 -7.39 0.75 -8.91
N LYS A 78 -7.56 1.67 -9.86
CA LYS A 78 -6.45 2.09 -10.75
C LYS A 78 -5.27 2.69 -9.97
N ILE A 79 -5.56 3.49 -8.95
CA ILE A 79 -4.51 4.05 -8.07
C ILE A 79 -3.79 2.94 -7.32
N VAL A 80 -4.52 1.93 -6.83
CA VAL A 80 -3.96 0.77 -6.13
C VAL A 80 -3.03 -0.03 -7.04
N ASP A 81 -3.37 -0.19 -8.32
CA ASP A 81 -2.52 -0.87 -9.30
C ASP A 81 -1.23 -0.10 -9.59
N GLU A 82 -1.28 1.23 -9.69
CA GLU A 82 -0.06 2.04 -9.80
C GLU A 82 0.80 1.97 -8.53
N CYS A 83 0.18 1.95 -7.34
CA CYS A 83 0.91 1.77 -6.09
C CYS A 83 1.61 0.40 -6.03
N LYS A 84 0.99 -0.65 -6.57
CA LYS A 84 1.61 -1.97 -6.74
C LYS A 84 2.91 -1.86 -7.53
N ARG A 85 2.87 -1.19 -8.69
CA ARG A 85 4.05 -0.99 -9.53
C ARG A 85 5.16 -0.27 -8.77
N VAL A 86 4.84 0.86 -8.13
CA VAL A 86 5.81 1.65 -7.36
C VAL A 86 6.38 0.84 -6.19
N PHE A 87 5.57 0.10 -5.45
CA PHE A 87 6.05 -0.72 -4.33
C PHE A 87 6.97 -1.85 -4.78
N THR A 88 6.67 -2.50 -5.91
CA THR A 88 7.57 -3.49 -6.52
C THR A 88 8.90 -2.87 -6.95
N GLU A 89 8.89 -1.68 -7.55
CA GLU A 89 10.12 -0.97 -7.91
C GLU A 89 10.99 -0.65 -6.68
N ILE A 90 10.38 -0.19 -5.58
CA ILE A 90 11.10 0.07 -4.33
C ILE A 90 11.64 -1.24 -3.74
N GLU A 91 10.83 -2.32 -3.73
CA GLU A 91 11.26 -3.63 -3.22
C GLU A 91 12.51 -4.16 -3.96
N ASP A 92 12.54 -4.01 -5.29
CA ASP A 92 13.67 -4.40 -6.12
C ASP A 92 14.91 -3.56 -5.84
N ILE A 93 14.75 -2.27 -5.54
CA ILE A 93 15.85 -1.39 -5.10
C ILE A 93 16.38 -1.85 -3.74
N LEU A 94 15.51 -2.15 -2.78
CA LEU A 94 15.94 -2.61 -1.45
C LEU A 94 16.68 -3.96 -1.50
N LYS A 95 16.20 -4.90 -2.32
CA LYS A 95 16.86 -6.19 -2.56
C LYS A 95 18.27 -6.03 -3.14
N LYS A 96 18.51 -4.99 -3.94
CA LYS A 96 19.84 -4.65 -4.48
C LYS A 96 20.72 -3.99 -3.44
N ALA A 97 20.16 -3.16 -2.57
CA ALA A 97 20.90 -2.42 -1.54
C ALA A 97 21.32 -3.28 -0.34
N THR A 98 20.66 -4.43 -0.13
CA THR A 98 20.92 -5.37 0.98
C THR A 98 21.75 -6.59 0.57
N LYS A 99 22.20 -6.67 -0.69
CA LYS A 99 23.16 -7.65 -1.20
C LYS A 99 24.57 -7.09 -1.19
#